data_AF-Q4CZS6-F1
#
_entry.id   AF-Q4CZS6-F1
#
_cell.length_a   1.000
_cell.length_b   1.000
_cell.length_c   1.000
_cell.angle_alpha   90.00
_cell.angle_beta   90.00
_cell.angle_gamma   90.00
#
_symmetry.space_group_name_H-M   'P 1'
#
loop_
_entity.id
_entity.type
_entity.pdbx_description
1 polymer ?
#
loop_
_entity_poly.entity_id
_entity_poly.type
_entity_poly.pdbx_seq_one_letter_code
_entity_poly.pdbx_strand_id
1 'polypeptide(L)'
;MRRGIVNHYYWSRYRMPTQMPKFDGPAPIAAPQNMNSTKTNEFIDPIDDKFPLSIRGPLVRPDVPEDQYVDSWYVCTSMTHHLGDYRPWSASAPPNAYRFRPYNEFDAKGREYVEYMRQFARYDPRKSQGKGQKGFPFRDAYLTKMNEANRTTPPPTLETIMDRAVREKHQHARVLSPMQVQRDVGRSEPPLPCAGNIPVDRSQFPFCWKTEDWYEYEVAKVRNKRFVFENTEEDGINGSEVTYKIVLEGFWDHHVMKLAEDVCMFLRDVGRQVTEEKLVAVRRVMEGLTGGAFDPELINFFNAARAGPFGRPDEYDA
;
A
#
# COMPACT_ATOMS: atom_id res chain seq x y z
N MET A 1 -52.75 9.13 -41.17
CA MET A 1 -51.40 8.77 -40.68
C MET A 1 -51.49 7.55 -39.77
N ARG A 2 -51.28 6.33 -40.30
CA ARG A 2 -51.27 5.09 -39.51
C ARG A 2 -49.87 4.91 -38.90
N ARG A 3 -49.63 5.47 -37.70
CA ARG A 3 -48.52 5.03 -36.82
C ARG A 3 -48.96 3.73 -36.15
N GLY A 4 -48.89 2.64 -36.92
CA GLY A 4 -49.23 1.31 -36.47
C GLY A 4 -48.19 0.77 -35.50
N ILE A 5 -48.66 0.47 -34.29
CA ILE A 5 -48.26 -0.65 -33.41
C ILE A 5 -46.96 -1.32 -33.88
N VAL A 6 -45.82 -0.82 -33.41
CA VAL A 6 -44.57 -1.57 -33.51
C VAL A 6 -44.69 -2.70 -32.50
N ASN A 7 -45.09 -3.89 -32.96
CA ASN A 7 -45.08 -5.09 -32.13
C ASN A 7 -43.72 -5.19 -31.42
N HIS A 8 -43.76 -5.27 -30.10
CA HIS A 8 -42.59 -5.36 -29.22
C HIS A 8 -41.96 -6.76 -29.31
N TYR A 9 -41.47 -7.14 -30.50
CA TYR A 9 -40.57 -8.28 -30.62
C TYR A 9 -39.26 -7.97 -29.89
N TYR A 10 -38.65 -8.98 -29.26
CA TYR A 10 -37.30 -8.85 -28.69
C TYR A 10 -36.29 -8.32 -29.70
N TRP A 11 -36.48 -8.61 -30.99
CA TRP A 11 -35.63 -8.14 -32.08
C TRP A 11 -35.73 -6.63 -32.36
N SER A 12 -36.82 -5.97 -31.95
CA SER A 12 -37.00 -4.52 -32.14
C SER A 12 -35.96 -3.67 -31.39
N ARG A 13 -35.20 -4.28 -30.45
CA ARG A 13 -34.06 -3.68 -29.74
C ARG A 13 -32.85 -3.42 -30.65
N TYR A 14 -32.64 -4.25 -31.68
CA TYR A 14 -31.45 -4.18 -32.54
C TYR A 14 -31.64 -3.28 -33.77
N ARG A 15 -32.72 -2.49 -33.81
CA ARG A 15 -32.92 -1.49 -34.86
C ARG A 15 -31.89 -0.38 -34.71
N MET A 16 -31.36 0.10 -35.83
CA MET A 16 -30.44 1.23 -35.85
C MET A 16 -31.15 2.48 -35.30
N PRO A 17 -30.69 3.04 -34.16
CA PRO A 17 -31.34 4.22 -33.58
C PRO A 17 -31.11 5.48 -34.42
N THR A 18 -30.02 5.49 -35.19
CA THR A 18 -29.58 6.57 -36.06
C THR A 18 -29.32 6.05 -37.46
N GLN A 19 -29.44 6.91 -38.46
CA GLN A 19 -29.04 6.58 -39.82
C GLN A 19 -27.51 6.46 -39.87
N MET A 20 -27.00 5.29 -40.27
CA MET A 20 -25.56 5.07 -40.41
C MET A 20 -24.99 5.91 -41.56
N PRO A 21 -23.73 6.36 -41.46
CA PRO A 21 -23.08 7.14 -42.51
C PRO A 21 -23.00 6.32 -43.81
N LYS A 22 -23.25 6.97 -44.95
CA LYS A 22 -23.13 6.36 -46.28
C LYS A 22 -21.67 6.37 -46.75
N PHE A 23 -21.32 5.44 -47.64
CA PHE A 23 -20.00 5.34 -48.27
C PHE A 23 -19.95 6.16 -49.56
N ASP A 24 -19.98 7.49 -49.45
CA ASP A 24 -20.15 8.37 -50.62
C ASP A 24 -18.82 8.72 -51.35
N GLY A 25 -17.67 8.50 -50.71
CA GLY A 25 -16.36 8.99 -51.18
C GLY A 25 -15.38 7.91 -51.66
N PRO A 26 -14.23 8.32 -52.25
CA PRO A 26 -13.13 7.40 -52.56
C PRO A 26 -12.48 6.84 -51.29
N ALA A 27 -11.59 5.87 -51.46
CA ALA A 27 -10.76 5.34 -50.36
C ALA A 27 -10.00 6.48 -49.64
N PRO A 28 -9.69 6.33 -48.33
CA PRO A 28 -8.98 7.34 -47.57
C PRO A 28 -7.56 7.59 -48.11
N ILE A 29 -6.95 8.69 -47.67
CA ILE A 29 -5.59 9.08 -48.06
C ILE A 29 -4.61 7.94 -47.69
N ALA A 30 -3.72 7.59 -48.63
CA ALA A 30 -2.75 6.52 -48.49
C ALA A 30 -3.33 5.13 -48.17
N ALA A 31 -4.62 4.89 -48.43
CA ALA A 31 -5.24 3.59 -48.25
C ALA A 31 -4.45 2.47 -48.96
N PRO A 32 -4.40 1.27 -48.39
CA PRO A 32 -3.64 0.20 -48.99
C PRO A 32 -4.33 -0.32 -50.26
N GLN A 33 -3.79 0.05 -51.42
CA GLN A 33 -4.24 -0.44 -52.72
C GLN A 33 -3.35 -1.60 -53.16
N ASN A 34 -3.94 -2.79 -53.27
CA ASN A 34 -3.20 -3.99 -53.64
C ASN A 34 -2.85 -3.98 -55.13
N MET A 35 -1.56 -4.13 -55.45
CA MET A 35 -1.07 -4.47 -56.78
C MET A 35 -0.60 -5.94 -56.77
N ASN A 36 -0.08 -6.44 -57.90
CA ASN A 36 0.20 -7.86 -58.16
C ASN A 36 1.06 -8.59 -57.10
N SER A 37 1.71 -7.90 -56.16
CA SER A 37 2.54 -8.50 -55.09
C SER A 37 2.66 -7.64 -53.82
N THR A 38 1.64 -6.87 -53.44
CA THR A 38 1.68 -6.03 -52.23
C THR A 38 1.28 -6.84 -50.99
N LYS A 39 2.15 -6.89 -49.97
CA LYS A 39 1.78 -7.35 -48.62
C LYS A 39 1.12 -6.19 -47.88
N THR A 40 -0.20 -6.21 -47.85
CA THR A 40 -1.03 -5.17 -47.26
C THR A 40 -1.48 -5.57 -45.86
N ASN A 41 -1.52 -4.60 -44.96
CA ASN A 41 -2.10 -4.75 -43.63
C ASN A 41 -3.16 -3.67 -43.46
N GLU A 42 -4.43 -4.04 -43.25
CA GLU A 42 -5.50 -3.06 -43.05
C GLU A 42 -5.42 -2.36 -41.68
N PHE A 43 -4.61 -2.89 -40.74
CA PHE A 43 -4.51 -2.41 -39.37
C PHE A 43 -3.38 -1.41 -39.13
N ILE A 44 -2.31 -1.43 -39.94
CA ILE A 44 -1.17 -0.52 -39.77
C ILE A 44 -1.47 0.78 -40.51
N ASP A 45 -1.37 1.90 -39.81
CA ASP A 45 -1.44 3.21 -40.45
C ASP A 45 -0.20 3.42 -41.36
N PRO A 46 -0.39 3.55 -42.69
CA PRO A 46 0.72 3.65 -43.63
C PRO A 46 1.49 4.96 -43.53
N ILE A 47 0.89 6.00 -42.95
CA ILE A 47 1.49 7.33 -42.76
C ILE A 47 2.26 7.35 -41.44
N ASP A 48 1.59 7.03 -40.34
CA ASP A 48 2.15 7.19 -39.00
C ASP A 48 3.19 6.13 -38.65
N ASP A 49 3.04 4.90 -39.16
CA ASP A 49 4.05 3.87 -38.92
C ASP A 49 5.32 4.08 -39.76
N LYS A 50 5.17 4.66 -40.97
CA LYS A 50 6.30 5.05 -41.82
C LYS A 50 7.08 6.24 -41.25
N PHE A 51 6.46 7.03 -40.38
CA PHE A 51 7.08 8.20 -39.78
C PHE A 51 8.26 7.80 -38.86
N PRO A 52 9.44 8.43 -39.00
CA PRO A 52 10.65 7.98 -38.32
C PRO A 52 10.52 7.96 -36.79
N LEU A 53 10.93 6.84 -36.17
CA LEU A 53 10.97 6.68 -34.70
C LEU A 53 11.83 7.73 -34.00
N SER A 54 12.83 8.30 -34.68
CA SER A 54 13.62 9.42 -34.15
C SER A 54 12.80 10.68 -33.91
N ILE A 55 11.65 10.83 -34.60
CA ILE A 55 10.75 11.97 -34.47
C ILE A 55 9.52 11.62 -33.63
N ARG A 56 8.79 10.54 -33.95
CA ARG A 56 7.58 10.14 -33.17
C ARG A 56 7.89 9.53 -31.81
N GLY A 57 9.10 9.02 -31.61
CA GLY A 57 9.45 8.24 -30.43
C GLY A 57 8.85 6.82 -30.45
N PRO A 58 9.07 6.05 -29.37
CA PRO A 58 8.64 4.65 -29.29
C PRO A 58 7.19 4.48 -28.81
N LEU A 59 6.45 5.56 -28.58
CA LEU A 59 5.14 5.52 -27.93
C LEU A 59 4.05 5.07 -28.91
N VAL A 60 3.27 4.08 -28.52
CA VAL A 60 2.07 3.61 -29.25
C VAL A 60 0.80 4.26 -28.71
N ARG A 61 0.84 4.69 -27.45
CA ARG A 61 -0.24 5.35 -26.71
C ARG A 61 0.35 6.51 -25.89
N PRO A 62 -0.45 7.51 -25.48
CA PRO A 62 0.04 8.60 -24.64
C PRO A 62 0.82 8.14 -23.41
N ASP A 63 1.93 8.83 -23.11
CA ASP A 63 2.76 8.58 -21.94
C ASP A 63 2.10 9.14 -20.67
N VAL A 64 1.29 8.30 -20.03
CA VAL A 64 0.54 8.57 -18.81
C VAL A 64 0.60 7.36 -17.88
N PRO A 65 0.33 7.55 -16.58
CA PRO A 65 0.20 6.44 -15.63
C PRO A 65 -0.69 5.30 -16.15
N GLU A 66 -0.18 4.06 -16.08
CA GLU A 66 -0.81 2.91 -16.74
C GLU A 66 -2.16 2.49 -16.14
N ASP A 67 -2.48 2.93 -14.93
CA ASP A 67 -3.79 2.75 -14.28
C ASP A 67 -4.94 3.33 -15.09
N GLN A 68 -4.66 4.30 -15.98
CA GLN A 68 -5.66 4.87 -16.90
C GLN A 68 -6.03 3.95 -18.06
N TYR A 69 -5.20 2.94 -18.36
CA TYR A 69 -5.41 2.01 -19.46
C TYR A 69 -6.04 0.69 -19.02
N VAL A 70 -6.79 0.09 -19.95
CA VAL A 70 -7.39 -1.23 -19.82
C VAL A 70 -7.11 -2.00 -21.10
N ASP A 71 -6.55 -3.19 -20.94
CA ASP A 71 -6.37 -4.12 -22.05
C ASP A 71 -7.75 -4.56 -22.55
N SER A 72 -8.05 -4.22 -23.81
CA SER A 72 -9.40 -4.40 -24.33
C SER A 72 -9.74 -5.86 -24.52
N TRP A 73 -10.96 -6.22 -24.15
CA TRP A 73 -11.52 -7.50 -24.55
C TRP A 73 -11.83 -7.48 -26.05
N TYR A 74 -11.58 -8.60 -26.75
CA TYR A 74 -11.78 -8.79 -28.19
C TYR A 74 -10.84 -8.02 -29.13
N VAL A 75 -10.24 -6.92 -28.69
CA VAL A 75 -9.38 -6.06 -29.52
C VAL A 75 -7.95 -6.06 -28.97
N CYS A 76 -6.96 -6.27 -29.83
CA CYS A 76 -5.54 -6.23 -29.47
C CYS A 76 -5.03 -4.79 -29.30
N THR A 77 -5.65 -4.02 -28.42
CA THR A 77 -5.26 -2.65 -28.07
C THR A 77 -5.61 -2.36 -26.60
N SER A 78 -5.02 -1.32 -26.04
CA SER A 78 -5.46 -0.76 -24.76
C SER A 78 -6.36 0.43 -24.99
N MET A 79 -7.44 0.53 -24.25
CA MET A 79 -8.32 1.70 -24.23
C MET A 79 -8.24 2.38 -22.86
N THR A 80 -8.62 3.66 -22.78
CA THR A 80 -8.71 4.35 -21.49
C THR A 80 -10.03 4.02 -20.79
N HIS A 81 -10.01 3.81 -19.47
CA HIS A 81 -11.24 3.54 -18.69
C HIS A 81 -12.09 4.80 -18.40
N HIS A 82 -11.61 5.96 -18.84
CA HIS A 82 -12.33 7.23 -18.94
C HIS A 82 -12.17 7.73 -20.38
N LEU A 83 -13.29 7.88 -21.10
CA LEU A 83 -13.30 8.08 -22.55
C LEU A 83 -12.57 9.38 -22.94
N GLY A 84 -11.33 9.26 -23.44
CA GLY A 84 -10.54 10.35 -24.01
C GLY A 84 -9.96 11.36 -23.02
N ASP A 85 -10.29 11.26 -21.72
CA ASP A 85 -9.65 12.08 -20.70
C ASP A 85 -8.26 11.52 -20.35
N TYR A 86 -7.32 12.37 -19.97
CA TYR A 86 -5.98 11.98 -19.56
C TYR A 86 -5.52 12.82 -18.37
N ARG A 87 -4.87 12.17 -17.42
CA ARG A 87 -4.17 12.84 -16.32
C ARG A 87 -2.67 12.64 -16.48
N PRO A 88 -1.86 13.72 -16.39
CA PRO A 88 -0.40 13.59 -16.50
C PRO A 88 0.17 12.88 -15.28
N TRP A 89 1.40 12.38 -15.39
CA TRP A 89 2.18 11.82 -14.27
C TRP A 89 2.21 12.69 -13.01
N SER A 90 2.15 14.02 -13.18
CA SER A 90 2.14 14.98 -12.07
C SER A 90 0.87 14.94 -11.22
N ALA A 91 -0.23 14.35 -11.70
CA ALA A 91 -1.48 14.24 -10.96
C ALA A 91 -1.50 13.04 -10.00
N SER A 92 -0.66 12.02 -10.24
CA SER A 92 -0.61 10.80 -9.41
C SER A 92 0.19 10.96 -8.12
N ALA A 93 1.02 11.99 -8.02
CA ALA A 93 1.92 12.23 -6.91
C ALA A 93 1.60 13.53 -6.18
N PRO A 94 2.08 13.72 -4.93
CA PRO A 94 2.01 15.01 -4.28
C PRO A 94 2.65 16.14 -5.11
N PRO A 95 2.26 17.40 -4.87
CA PRO A 95 2.84 18.54 -5.59
C PRO A 95 4.38 18.57 -5.48
N ASN A 96 5.06 18.74 -6.61
CA ASN A 96 6.53 18.79 -6.71
C ASN A 96 7.26 17.54 -6.19
N ALA A 97 6.61 16.37 -6.21
CA ALA A 97 7.22 15.11 -5.81
C ALA A 97 8.39 14.71 -6.73
N TYR A 98 9.56 14.44 -6.13
CA TYR A 98 10.73 13.98 -6.87
C TYR A 98 10.44 12.63 -7.54
N ARG A 99 10.50 12.60 -8.87
CA ARG A 99 10.19 11.41 -9.71
C ARG A 99 8.76 10.86 -9.49
N PHE A 100 7.77 11.73 -9.24
CA PHE A 100 6.37 11.35 -9.07
C PHE A 100 6.15 10.27 -7.98
N ARG A 101 6.94 10.33 -6.90
CA ARG A 101 6.86 9.35 -5.80
C ARG A 101 5.83 9.79 -4.75
N PRO A 102 5.25 8.84 -3.98
CA PRO A 102 4.42 9.17 -2.83
C PRO A 102 5.18 10.00 -1.77
N TYR A 103 6.47 9.69 -1.56
CA TYR A 103 7.37 10.42 -0.67
C TYR A 103 8.75 10.51 -1.31
N ASN A 104 9.49 11.59 -1.02
CA ASN A 104 10.71 11.94 -1.75
C ASN A 104 11.95 11.15 -1.28
N GLU A 105 11.98 10.68 -0.03
CA GLU A 105 13.24 10.22 0.59
C GLU A 105 13.75 8.91 -0.02
N PHE A 106 12.85 7.96 -0.28
CA PHE A 106 13.21 6.60 -0.68
C PHE A 106 12.33 6.08 -1.83
N ASP A 107 12.89 5.16 -2.60
CA ASP A 107 12.13 4.34 -3.55
C ASP A 107 11.24 3.32 -2.81
N ALA A 108 10.48 2.50 -3.55
CA ALA A 108 9.54 1.55 -2.95
C ALA A 108 10.22 0.57 -1.98
N LYS A 109 11.38 0.00 -2.37
CA LYS A 109 12.13 -0.94 -1.54
C LYS A 109 12.81 -0.28 -0.35
N GLY A 110 13.34 0.93 -0.53
CA GLY A 110 13.87 1.72 0.57
C GLY A 110 12.80 2.05 1.60
N ARG A 111 11.58 2.43 1.18
CA ARG A 111 10.45 2.66 2.10
C ARG A 111 10.09 1.41 2.89
N GLU A 112 9.99 0.26 2.22
CA GLU A 112 9.67 -1.04 2.84
C GLU A 112 10.67 -1.40 3.96
N TYR A 113 11.98 -1.38 3.69
CA TYR A 113 12.99 -1.75 4.70
C TYR A 113 13.17 -0.68 5.78
N VAL A 114 13.02 0.61 5.46
CA VAL A 114 13.01 1.67 6.47
C VAL A 114 11.84 1.46 7.43
N GLU A 115 10.65 1.16 6.91
CA GLU A 115 9.48 0.86 7.73
C GLU A 115 9.72 -0.37 8.63
N TYR A 116 10.20 -1.49 8.07
CA TYR A 116 10.49 -2.69 8.85
C TYR A 116 11.50 -2.48 9.97
N MET A 117 12.58 -1.72 9.71
CA MET A 117 13.56 -1.37 10.73
C MET A 117 12.95 -0.50 11.84
N ARG A 118 12.10 0.47 11.47
CA ARG A 118 11.42 1.35 12.44
C ARG A 118 10.40 0.59 13.29
N GLN A 119 9.65 -0.33 12.68
CA GLN A 119 8.71 -1.22 13.37
C GLN A 119 9.47 -2.14 14.35
N PHE A 120 10.58 -2.73 13.91
CA PHE A 120 11.41 -3.59 14.77
C PHE A 120 12.02 -2.85 15.95
N ALA A 121 12.47 -1.61 15.76
CA ALA A 121 13.02 -0.78 16.84
C ALA A 121 12.00 -0.50 17.96
N ARG A 122 10.70 -0.57 17.66
CA ARG A 122 9.60 -0.38 18.63
C ARG A 122 8.90 -1.69 19.00
N TYR A 123 9.42 -2.84 18.56
CA TYR A 123 8.81 -4.14 18.77
C TYR A 123 8.88 -4.55 20.24
N ASP A 124 7.74 -5.00 20.77
CA ASP A 124 7.61 -5.63 22.07
C ASP A 124 6.76 -6.91 21.90
N PRO A 125 7.27 -8.09 22.27
CA PRO A 125 6.53 -9.35 22.13
C PRO A 125 5.18 -9.33 22.86
N ARG A 126 5.04 -8.57 23.95
CA ARG A 126 3.76 -8.47 24.71
C ARG A 126 2.64 -7.81 23.89
N LYS A 127 2.98 -6.98 22.91
CA LYS A 127 2.03 -6.29 22.02
C LYS A 127 1.64 -7.11 20.79
N SER A 128 2.25 -8.28 20.59
CA SER A 128 2.03 -9.12 19.41
C SER A 128 0.73 -9.94 19.47
N GLN A 129 0.20 -10.16 20.68
CA GLN A 129 -0.95 -11.01 20.91
C GLN A 129 -2.18 -10.50 20.14
N GLY A 130 -2.89 -11.42 19.48
CA GLY A 130 -4.13 -11.11 18.75
C GLY A 130 -3.96 -10.35 17.43
N LYS A 131 -2.74 -10.07 16.96
CA LYS A 131 -2.49 -9.31 15.72
C LYS A 131 -2.23 -10.17 14.47
N GLY A 132 -2.27 -11.51 14.59
CA GLY A 132 -1.93 -12.44 13.52
C GLY A 132 -0.54 -12.17 12.93
N GLN A 133 -0.44 -12.06 11.59
CA GLN A 133 0.83 -11.77 10.91
C GLN A 133 1.43 -10.41 11.25
N LYS A 134 0.60 -9.41 11.61
CA LYS A 134 1.09 -8.07 12.00
C LYS A 134 1.80 -8.08 13.36
N GLY A 135 1.58 -9.11 14.18
CA GLY A 135 2.28 -9.30 15.44
C GLY A 135 3.70 -9.85 15.29
N PHE A 136 4.08 -10.32 14.08
CA PHE A 136 5.42 -10.85 13.84
C PHE A 136 6.42 -9.70 13.71
N PRO A 137 7.59 -9.78 14.38
CA PRO A 137 8.65 -8.80 14.22
C PRO A 137 9.27 -8.88 12.83
N PHE A 138 10.03 -7.86 12.41
CA PHE A 138 10.82 -7.92 11.20
C PHE A 138 11.78 -9.12 11.23
N ARG A 139 11.57 -10.06 10.32
CA ARG A 139 12.21 -11.38 10.28
C ARG A 139 13.73 -11.28 10.42
N ASP A 140 14.37 -10.56 9.52
CA ASP A 140 15.83 -10.61 9.39
C ASP A 140 16.53 -10.09 10.66
N ALA A 141 16.05 -8.97 11.20
CA ALA A 141 16.57 -8.39 12.43
C ALA A 141 16.24 -9.23 13.67
N TYR A 142 15.03 -9.78 13.77
CA TYR A 142 14.63 -10.60 14.91
C TYR A 142 15.43 -11.91 14.98
N LEU A 143 15.55 -12.62 13.86
CA LEU A 143 16.32 -13.86 13.78
C LEU A 143 17.82 -13.64 13.98
N THR A 144 18.34 -12.50 13.52
CA THR A 144 19.74 -12.11 13.79
C THR A 144 19.99 -11.91 15.28
N LYS A 145 19.03 -11.31 15.99
CA LYS A 145 19.08 -11.13 17.45
C LYS A 145 18.89 -12.45 18.22
N MET A 146 18.11 -13.38 17.70
CA MET A 146 17.92 -14.72 18.30
C MET A 146 19.18 -15.59 18.21
N ASN A 147 19.97 -15.44 17.13
CA ASN A 147 21.17 -16.24 16.94
C ASN A 147 22.27 -15.88 17.93
N GLU A 148 22.56 -16.79 18.86
CA GLU A 148 23.54 -16.59 19.93
C GLU A 148 24.96 -16.29 19.43
N ALA A 149 25.34 -16.85 18.27
CA ALA A 149 26.66 -16.63 17.67
C ALA A 149 26.92 -15.16 17.29
N ASN A 150 25.85 -14.37 17.10
CA ASN A 150 25.96 -12.95 16.78
C ASN A 150 26.11 -12.05 18.01
N ARG A 151 25.94 -12.57 19.23
CA ARG A 151 26.05 -11.78 20.46
C ARG A 151 27.45 -11.19 20.64
N THR A 152 28.48 -11.86 20.12
CA THR A 152 29.87 -11.40 20.21
C THR A 152 30.28 -10.77 18.88
N THR A 153 30.49 -9.46 18.90
CA THR A 153 31.09 -8.73 17.77
C THR A 153 32.61 -8.77 17.88
N PRO A 154 33.35 -9.30 16.88
CA PRO A 154 34.80 -9.30 16.92
C PRO A 154 35.38 -7.87 17.00
N PRO A 155 36.50 -7.68 17.70
CA PRO A 155 37.21 -6.40 17.64
C PRO A 155 37.76 -6.16 16.24
N PRO A 156 38.06 -4.90 15.86
CA PRO A 156 38.80 -4.63 14.63
C PRO A 156 40.15 -5.38 14.65
N THR A 157 40.53 -5.97 13.52
CA THR A 157 41.75 -6.79 13.44
C THR A 157 42.99 -5.99 13.83
N LEU A 158 44.00 -6.65 14.39
CA LEU A 158 45.24 -6.00 14.83
C LEU A 158 45.91 -5.20 13.70
N GLU A 159 45.89 -5.74 12.48
CA GLU A 159 46.31 -5.05 11.25
C GLU A 159 45.52 -3.75 11.03
N THR A 160 44.18 -3.81 11.08
CA THR A 160 43.32 -2.61 10.92
C THR A 160 43.65 -1.53 11.95
N ILE A 161 43.87 -1.92 13.22
CA ILE A 161 44.20 -0.98 14.30
C ILE A 161 45.58 -0.38 14.05
N MET A 162 46.58 -1.21 13.74
CA MET A 162 47.95 -0.77 13.49
C MET A 162 48.03 0.16 12.28
N ASP A 163 47.41 -0.19 11.15
CA ASP A 163 47.41 0.62 9.94
C ASP A 163 46.81 2.00 10.17
N ARG A 164 45.67 2.07 10.87
CA ARG A 164 45.05 3.36 11.24
C ARG A 164 45.97 4.16 12.15
N ALA A 165 46.58 3.52 13.15
CA ALA A 165 47.49 4.19 14.09
C ALA A 165 48.75 4.71 13.41
N VAL A 166 49.36 3.94 12.51
CA VAL A 166 50.55 4.35 11.73
C VAL A 166 50.21 5.55 10.86
N ARG A 167 49.10 5.50 10.12
CA ARG A 167 48.70 6.60 9.23
C ARG A 167 48.37 7.88 10.00
N GLU A 168 47.66 7.77 11.12
CA GLU A 168 47.27 8.93 11.92
C GLU A 168 48.45 9.53 12.70
N LYS A 169 49.27 8.70 13.37
CA LYS A 169 50.34 9.17 14.26
C LYS A 169 51.67 9.42 13.55
N HIS A 170 52.08 8.57 12.61
CA HIS A 170 53.38 8.67 11.94
C HIS A 170 53.32 9.45 10.62
N GLN A 171 52.21 9.36 9.88
CA GLN A 171 52.05 10.01 8.57
C GLN A 171 51.18 11.27 8.63
N HIS A 172 50.68 11.63 9.81
CA HIS A 172 49.84 12.82 10.05
C HIS A 172 48.59 12.91 9.16
N ALA A 173 48.05 11.75 8.73
CA ALA A 173 46.90 11.67 7.84
C ALA A 173 45.89 10.64 8.35
N ARG A 174 44.81 11.12 8.98
CA ARG A 174 43.73 10.26 9.50
C ARG A 174 43.07 9.46 8.38
N VAL A 175 42.86 8.17 8.62
CA VAL A 175 42.08 7.31 7.70
C VAL A 175 40.61 7.69 7.81
N LEU A 176 40.08 8.34 6.77
CA LEU A 176 38.67 8.70 6.70
C LEU A 176 37.82 7.46 6.43
N SER A 177 36.63 7.40 7.03
CA SER A 177 35.64 6.38 6.66
C SER A 177 35.17 6.63 5.22
N PRO A 178 34.72 5.60 4.47
CA PRO A 178 34.38 5.74 3.05
C PRO A 178 33.32 6.81 2.73
N MET A 179 32.45 7.14 3.70
CA MET A 179 31.41 8.17 3.60
C MET A 179 31.90 9.60 3.93
N GLN A 180 33.09 9.76 4.51
CA GLN A 180 33.71 11.06 4.77
C GLN A 180 34.64 11.50 3.63
N VAL A 181 34.98 10.59 2.72
CA VAL A 181 35.83 10.89 1.56
C VAL A 181 35.03 11.70 0.55
N GLN A 182 35.57 12.86 0.15
CA GLN A 182 35.05 13.65 -0.96
C GLN A 182 35.37 12.95 -2.28
N ARG A 183 34.33 12.54 -3.01
CA ARG A 183 34.45 11.78 -4.27
C ARG A 183 34.13 12.62 -5.50
N ASP A 184 33.41 13.73 -5.31
CA ASP A 184 33.19 14.70 -6.37
C ASP A 184 34.41 15.63 -6.45
N VAL A 185 35.08 15.67 -7.60
CA VAL A 185 36.28 16.50 -7.81
C VAL A 185 35.96 18.00 -7.95
N GLY A 186 34.71 18.34 -8.27
CA GLY A 186 34.25 19.71 -8.48
C GLY A 186 33.48 20.30 -7.30
N ARG A 187 33.24 19.52 -6.24
CA ARG A 187 32.40 19.92 -5.10
C ARG A 187 33.04 19.53 -3.77
N SER A 188 32.75 20.32 -2.73
CA SER A 188 33.03 19.96 -1.34
C SER A 188 31.69 19.80 -0.64
N GLU A 189 31.25 18.56 -0.46
CA GLU A 189 29.93 18.24 0.09
C GLU A 189 29.99 18.17 1.63
N PRO A 190 28.94 18.60 2.34
CA PRO A 190 28.90 18.47 3.79
C PRO A 190 28.94 16.98 4.20
N PRO A 191 29.76 16.60 5.19
CA PRO A 191 29.84 15.21 5.63
C PRO A 191 28.50 14.72 6.17
N LEU A 192 28.13 13.48 5.82
CA LEU A 192 26.88 12.89 6.30
C LEU A 192 26.91 12.72 7.83
N PRO A 193 25.85 13.07 8.58
CA PRO A 193 25.83 12.99 10.04
C PRO A 193 26.09 11.59 10.61
N CYS A 194 25.79 10.54 9.86
CA CYS A 194 26.00 9.15 10.27
C CYS A 194 27.42 8.63 9.97
N ALA A 195 28.22 9.36 9.19
CA ALA A 195 29.50 8.89 8.69
C ALA A 195 30.52 8.68 9.83
N GLY A 196 30.82 7.41 10.12
CA GLY A 196 31.71 6.99 11.21
C GLY A 196 31.06 6.91 12.60
N ASN A 197 29.75 7.17 12.71
CA ASN A 197 29.04 7.22 13.99
C ASN A 197 28.18 5.98 14.27
N ILE A 198 27.83 5.19 13.24
CA ILE A 198 27.03 3.98 13.42
C ILE A 198 27.92 2.87 13.99
N PRO A 199 27.63 2.32 15.19
CA PRO A 199 28.43 1.26 15.78
C PRO A 199 28.27 -0.04 14.96
N VAL A 200 29.34 -0.83 14.92
CA VAL A 200 29.29 -2.18 14.32
C VAL A 200 28.88 -3.16 15.41
N ASP A 201 27.72 -3.79 15.23
CA ASP A 201 27.19 -4.80 16.14
C ASP A 201 26.56 -5.94 15.32
N ARG A 202 27.17 -7.13 15.37
CA ARG A 202 26.69 -8.33 14.68
C ARG A 202 25.30 -8.76 15.12
N SER A 203 24.88 -8.42 16.34
CA SER A 203 23.53 -8.72 16.81
C SER A 203 22.46 -7.83 16.15
N GLN A 204 22.87 -6.72 15.53
CA GLN A 204 22.00 -5.79 14.81
C GLN A 204 22.11 -5.94 13.29
N PHE A 205 23.33 -5.92 12.74
CA PHE A 205 23.59 -5.97 11.30
C PHE A 205 25.06 -6.34 10.99
N PRO A 206 25.37 -7.08 9.91
CA PRO A 206 24.48 -7.64 8.88
C PRO A 206 23.60 -8.77 9.40
N PHE A 207 22.50 -9.04 8.69
CA PHE A 207 21.58 -10.08 9.10
C PHE A 207 22.18 -11.47 8.89
N CYS A 208 22.22 -12.26 9.96
CA CYS A 208 22.82 -13.58 10.02
C CYS A 208 22.00 -14.43 10.98
N TRP A 209 21.37 -15.51 10.52
CA TRP A 209 20.47 -16.30 11.37
C TRP A 209 20.71 -17.80 11.23
N LYS A 210 20.13 -18.58 12.15
CA LYS A 210 20.09 -20.04 12.04
C LYS A 210 18.94 -20.47 11.12
N THR A 211 19.15 -21.50 10.33
CA THR A 211 18.14 -22.03 9.40
C THR A 211 16.92 -22.59 10.14
N GLU A 212 17.11 -23.20 11.31
CA GLU A 212 16.04 -23.77 12.15
C GLU A 212 15.03 -22.69 12.56
N ASP A 213 15.50 -21.61 13.17
CA ASP A 213 14.67 -20.48 13.60
C ASP A 213 13.96 -19.81 12.42
N TRP A 214 14.63 -19.75 11.25
CA TRP A 214 14.02 -19.20 10.04
C TRP A 214 12.84 -20.05 9.55
N TYR A 215 12.98 -21.37 9.54
CA TYR A 215 11.91 -22.27 9.12
C TYR A 215 10.71 -22.18 10.07
N GLU A 216 10.97 -22.17 11.39
CA GLU A 216 9.93 -21.99 12.39
C GLU A 216 9.19 -20.66 12.19
N TYR A 217 9.93 -19.56 12.01
CA TYR A 217 9.36 -18.22 11.81
C TYR A 217 8.41 -18.18 10.60
N GLU A 218 8.85 -18.68 9.44
CA GLU A 218 8.04 -18.62 8.21
C GLU A 218 6.77 -19.46 8.33
N VAL A 219 6.88 -20.68 8.89
CA VAL A 219 5.72 -21.55 9.13
C VAL A 219 4.76 -20.89 10.13
N ALA A 220 5.26 -20.40 11.26
CA ALA A 220 4.44 -19.76 12.28
C ALA A 220 3.71 -18.53 11.71
N LYS A 221 4.39 -17.70 10.91
CA LYS A 221 3.80 -16.52 10.28
C LYS A 221 2.66 -16.88 9.33
N VAL A 222 2.81 -17.94 8.54
CA VAL A 222 1.75 -18.41 7.64
C VAL A 222 0.55 -18.98 8.43
N ARG A 223 0.81 -19.82 9.44
CA ARG A 223 -0.25 -20.46 10.24
C ARG A 223 -1.06 -19.44 11.06
N ASN A 224 -0.43 -18.37 11.55
CA ASN A 224 -1.07 -17.35 12.36
C ASN A 224 -1.85 -16.28 11.55
N LYS A 225 -2.00 -16.43 10.22
CA LYS A 225 -2.70 -15.46 9.37
C LYS A 225 -4.12 -15.13 9.84
N ARG A 226 -4.87 -16.11 10.37
CA ARG A 226 -6.27 -15.96 10.79
C ARG A 226 -6.47 -15.79 12.30
N PHE A 227 -5.40 -15.82 13.08
CA PHE A 227 -5.46 -15.67 14.54
C PHE A 227 -5.39 -14.19 14.90
N VAL A 228 -6.46 -13.48 14.56
CA VAL A 228 -6.60 -12.04 14.74
C VAL A 228 -7.83 -11.75 15.58
N PHE A 229 -7.67 -10.99 16.65
CA PHE A 229 -8.78 -10.41 17.39
C PHE A 229 -8.98 -8.99 16.87
N GLU A 230 -9.96 -8.83 15.96
CA GLU A 230 -10.25 -7.54 15.33
C GLU A 230 -10.93 -6.57 16.33
N ASN A 231 -11.72 -7.12 17.25
CA ASN A 231 -12.54 -6.36 18.18
C ASN A 231 -11.87 -6.23 19.54
N THR A 232 -10.89 -5.33 19.64
CA THR A 232 -10.17 -5.06 20.89
C THR A 232 -10.62 -3.77 21.55
N GLU A 233 -10.43 -3.67 22.87
CA GLU A 233 -10.54 -2.44 23.67
C GLU A 233 -9.32 -1.51 23.51
N GLU A 234 -8.58 -1.62 22.39
CA GLU A 234 -7.44 -0.74 22.09
C GLU A 234 -7.92 0.61 21.55
N ASP A 235 -7.20 1.68 21.85
CA ASP A 235 -7.57 3.02 21.39
C ASP A 235 -7.43 3.20 19.87
N GLY A 236 -8.25 4.10 19.32
CA GLY A 236 -8.11 4.62 17.97
C GLY A 236 -8.49 3.62 16.87
N ILE A 237 -7.63 3.49 15.86
CA ILE A 237 -7.92 2.71 14.65
C ILE A 237 -7.90 1.19 14.92
N ASN A 238 -7.20 0.76 15.99
CA ASN A 238 -6.95 -0.65 16.26
C ASN A 238 -8.05 -1.34 17.06
N GLY A 239 -9.01 -0.61 17.62
CA GLY A 239 -10.09 -1.16 18.43
C GLY A 239 -11.47 -0.82 17.90
N SER A 240 -12.39 -1.76 18.04
CA SER A 240 -13.78 -1.61 17.64
C SER A 240 -14.63 -2.69 18.30
N GLU A 241 -15.91 -2.41 18.56
CA GLU A 241 -16.84 -3.43 19.04
C GLU A 241 -17.24 -4.41 17.93
N VAL A 242 -17.41 -3.90 16.71
CA VAL A 242 -17.82 -4.71 15.55
C VAL A 242 -17.00 -4.34 14.32
N THR A 243 -16.63 -5.34 13.53
CA THR A 243 -15.91 -5.17 12.28
C THR A 243 -16.68 -5.80 11.12
N TYR A 244 -17.04 -4.99 10.12
CA TYR A 244 -17.65 -5.45 8.88
C TYR A 244 -16.64 -5.40 7.74
N LYS A 245 -16.56 -6.47 6.95
CA LYS A 245 -15.71 -6.55 5.75
C LYS A 245 -16.58 -6.88 4.55
N ILE A 246 -16.79 -5.90 3.67
CA ILE A 246 -17.55 -6.07 2.42
C ILE A 246 -16.53 -6.33 1.31
N VAL A 247 -16.55 -7.55 0.75
CA VAL A 247 -15.66 -7.93 -0.34
C VAL A 247 -16.40 -7.70 -1.66
N LEU A 248 -15.94 -6.72 -2.42
CA LEU A 248 -16.51 -6.36 -3.72
C LEU A 248 -15.80 -7.14 -4.83
N GLU A 249 -16.57 -7.70 -5.75
CA GLU A 249 -16.08 -8.46 -6.89
C GLU A 249 -16.61 -7.89 -8.20
N GLY A 250 -15.81 -7.96 -9.26
CA GLY A 250 -16.16 -7.44 -10.57
C GLY A 250 -15.30 -8.03 -11.68
N PHE A 251 -15.77 -7.90 -12.91
CA PHE A 251 -15.08 -8.45 -14.09
C PHE A 251 -13.88 -7.61 -14.54
N TRP A 252 -13.85 -6.33 -14.15
CA TRP A 252 -12.81 -5.38 -14.53
C TRP A 252 -12.31 -4.65 -13.28
N ASP A 253 -11.00 -4.48 -13.16
CA ASP A 253 -10.36 -3.87 -11.99
C ASP A 253 -10.90 -2.45 -11.72
N HIS A 254 -10.92 -1.60 -12.75
CA HIS A 254 -11.46 -0.24 -12.66
C HIS A 254 -12.97 -0.18 -12.38
N HIS A 255 -13.75 -1.26 -12.60
CA HIS A 255 -15.14 -1.32 -12.12
C HIS A 255 -15.19 -1.48 -10.61
N VAL A 256 -14.36 -2.38 -10.06
CA VAL A 256 -14.29 -2.63 -8.62
C VAL A 256 -13.73 -1.42 -7.88
N MET A 257 -12.72 -0.75 -8.45
CA MET A 257 -12.16 0.49 -7.90
C MET A 257 -13.23 1.58 -7.73
N LYS A 258 -13.96 1.91 -8.81
CA LYS A 258 -15.00 2.95 -8.78
C LYS A 258 -16.19 2.55 -7.89
N LEU A 259 -16.56 1.27 -7.87
CA LEU A 259 -17.60 0.76 -6.98
C LEU A 259 -17.17 0.87 -5.51
N ALA A 260 -15.91 0.58 -5.19
CA ALA A 260 -15.37 0.72 -3.86
C ALA A 260 -15.42 2.17 -3.38
N GLU A 261 -15.09 3.14 -4.25
CA GLU A 261 -15.22 4.57 -3.92
C GLU A 261 -16.67 4.97 -3.61
N ASP A 262 -17.63 4.49 -4.41
CA ASP A 262 -19.06 4.76 -4.24
C ASP A 262 -19.61 4.18 -2.92
N VAL A 263 -19.35 2.89 -2.67
CA VAL A 263 -19.75 2.22 -1.42
C VAL A 263 -19.07 2.85 -0.20
N CYS A 264 -17.79 3.23 -0.32
CA CYS A 264 -17.08 3.94 0.76
C CYS A 264 -17.72 5.29 1.06
N MET A 265 -18.10 6.07 0.04
CA MET A 265 -18.76 7.36 0.22
C MET A 265 -20.10 7.20 0.91
N PHE A 266 -20.91 6.23 0.47
CA PHE A 266 -22.18 5.89 1.09
C PHE A 266 -22.03 5.53 2.57
N LEU A 267 -21.12 4.59 2.90
CA LEU A 267 -20.90 4.15 4.28
C LEU A 267 -20.25 5.22 5.15
N ARG A 268 -19.48 6.15 4.59
CA ARG A 268 -18.95 7.30 5.33
C ARG A 268 -20.07 8.18 5.85
N ASP A 269 -21.06 8.49 5.01
CA ASP A 269 -22.15 9.39 5.39
C ASP A 269 -23.15 8.71 6.33
N VAL A 270 -23.53 7.47 6.05
CA VAL A 270 -24.38 6.66 6.95
C VAL A 270 -23.68 6.40 8.28
N GLY A 271 -22.40 6.01 8.24
CA GLY A 271 -21.59 5.73 9.43
C GLY A 271 -21.44 6.96 10.32
N ARG A 272 -21.22 8.14 9.74
CA ARG A 272 -21.21 9.41 10.46
C ARG A 272 -22.54 9.68 11.16
N GLN A 273 -23.67 9.53 10.45
CA GLN A 273 -25.00 9.76 11.03
C GLN A 273 -25.26 8.85 12.24
N VAL A 274 -25.02 7.54 12.10
CA VAL A 274 -25.27 6.55 13.16
C VAL A 274 -24.36 6.77 14.37
N THR A 275 -23.08 7.08 14.13
CA THR A 275 -22.11 7.33 15.21
C THR A 275 -22.38 8.65 15.94
N GLU A 276 -22.81 9.70 15.22
CA GLU A 276 -23.23 10.96 15.83
C GLU A 276 -24.48 10.79 16.71
N GLU A 277 -25.49 10.04 16.24
CA GLU A 277 -26.68 9.71 17.03
C GLU A 277 -26.32 8.97 18.32
N LYS A 278 -25.46 7.93 18.20
CA LYS A 278 -24.96 7.18 19.37
C LYS A 278 -24.17 8.10 20.31
N LEU A 279 -23.32 8.98 19.79
CA LEU A 279 -22.52 9.90 20.59
C LEU A 279 -23.40 10.88 21.38
N VAL A 280 -24.48 11.39 20.79
CA VAL A 280 -25.46 12.24 21.50
C VAL A 280 -26.15 11.46 22.62
N ALA A 281 -26.57 10.21 22.35
CA ALA A 281 -27.15 9.36 23.38
C ALA A 281 -26.16 9.10 24.55
N VAL A 282 -24.89 8.80 24.23
CA VAL A 282 -23.83 8.63 25.24
C VAL A 282 -23.62 9.90 26.05
N ARG A 283 -23.56 11.08 25.41
CA ARG A 283 -23.45 12.37 26.11
C ARG A 283 -24.60 12.59 27.09
N ARG A 284 -25.84 12.30 26.69
CA ARG A 284 -27.01 12.40 27.58
C ARG A 284 -26.94 11.43 28.76
N VAL A 285 -26.49 10.20 28.54
CA VAL A 285 -26.29 9.23 29.63
C VAL A 285 -25.22 9.75 30.60
N MET A 286 -24.10 10.26 30.09
CA MET A 286 -23.02 10.83 30.91
C MET A 286 -23.45 12.05 31.72
N GLU A 287 -24.25 12.95 31.13
CA GLU A 287 -24.87 14.08 31.86
C GLU A 287 -25.81 13.56 32.95
N GLY A 288 -26.61 12.54 32.62
CA GLY A 288 -27.52 11.88 33.54
C GLY A 288 -26.84 11.23 34.74
N LEU A 289 -25.60 10.72 34.62
CA LEU A 289 -24.87 10.07 35.73
C LEU A 289 -24.61 10.99 36.93
N THR A 290 -24.73 12.31 36.80
CA THR A 290 -24.63 13.23 37.95
C THR A 290 -25.86 13.22 38.87
N GLY A 291 -26.95 12.55 38.49
CA GLY A 291 -28.15 12.37 39.32
C GLY A 291 -29.09 11.24 38.84
N GLY A 292 -28.58 10.30 38.05
CA GLY A 292 -29.34 9.27 37.36
C GLY A 292 -29.50 8.03 38.22
N ALA A 293 -30.68 7.43 38.19
CA ALA A 293 -30.92 6.14 38.82
C ALA A 293 -30.24 5.03 38.01
N PHE A 294 -29.46 4.18 38.68
CA PHE A 294 -29.01 2.92 38.10
C PHE A 294 -30.17 1.92 38.06
N ASP A 295 -30.17 1.08 37.03
CA ASP A 295 -31.13 -0.02 36.92
C ASP A 295 -30.90 -1.01 38.08
N PRO A 296 -31.92 -1.31 38.92
CA PRO A 296 -31.81 -2.34 39.95
C PRO A 296 -31.34 -3.70 39.40
N GLU A 297 -31.65 -4.01 38.13
CA GLU A 297 -31.18 -5.23 37.47
C GLU A 297 -29.66 -5.23 37.31
N LEU A 298 -29.07 -4.09 36.90
CA LEU A 298 -27.62 -3.94 36.77
C LEU A 298 -26.91 -4.11 38.12
N ILE A 299 -27.43 -3.48 39.18
CA ILE A 299 -26.86 -3.61 40.54
C ILE A 299 -26.92 -5.07 41.01
N ASN A 300 -28.05 -5.75 40.78
CA ASN A 300 -28.18 -7.17 41.13
C ASN A 300 -27.18 -8.05 40.36
N PHE A 301 -26.86 -7.73 39.10
CA PHE A 301 -25.83 -8.45 38.35
C PHE A 301 -24.43 -8.26 38.93
N PHE A 302 -24.08 -7.04 39.36
CA PHE A 302 -22.80 -6.80 40.05
C PHE A 302 -22.69 -7.57 41.37
N ASN A 303 -23.80 -7.72 42.10
CA ASN A 303 -23.86 -8.38 43.41
C ASN A 303 -24.15 -9.90 43.37
N ALA A 304 -24.20 -10.52 42.19
CA ALA A 304 -24.56 -11.93 42.03
C ALA A 304 -23.44 -12.93 42.42
N ALA A 305 -22.29 -12.44 42.90
CA ALA A 305 -21.15 -13.29 43.24
C ALA A 305 -21.30 -13.96 44.62
N ARG A 306 -21.16 -15.29 44.69
CA ARG A 306 -21.13 -16.03 45.98
C ARG A 306 -19.96 -15.61 46.87
N ALA A 307 -18.82 -15.33 46.26
CA ALA A 307 -17.65 -14.76 46.90
C ALA A 307 -16.85 -14.01 45.84
N GLY A 308 -16.62 -12.72 46.08
CA GLY A 308 -15.78 -11.88 45.25
C GLY A 308 -14.28 -12.07 45.45
N PRO A 309 -13.46 -11.17 44.90
CA PRO A 309 -12.02 -11.20 45.05
C PRO A 309 -11.56 -11.10 46.52
N PHE A 310 -12.41 -10.60 47.43
CA PHE A 310 -12.14 -10.51 48.87
C PHE A 310 -12.68 -11.71 49.68
N GLY A 311 -13.17 -12.76 49.03
CA GLY A 311 -13.57 -14.03 49.68
C GLY A 311 -14.92 -14.01 50.41
N ARG A 312 -15.70 -12.95 50.27
CA ARG A 312 -17.08 -12.80 50.78
C ARG A 312 -18.00 -12.31 49.65
N PRO A 313 -19.33 -12.43 49.75
CA PRO A 313 -20.23 -11.78 48.80
C PRO A 313 -19.89 -10.31 48.66
N ASP A 314 -19.80 -9.82 47.42
CA ASP A 314 -19.52 -8.41 47.16
C ASP A 314 -20.81 -7.59 47.35
N GLU A 315 -20.66 -6.39 47.87
CA GLU A 315 -21.73 -5.41 48.05
C GLU A 315 -21.31 -4.12 47.33
N TYR A 316 -21.65 -4.04 46.05
CA TYR A 316 -21.54 -2.83 45.24
C TYR A 316 -22.76 -1.95 45.47
N ASP A 317 -22.51 -0.69 45.85
CA ASP A 317 -23.51 0.37 45.99
C ASP A 317 -23.86 1.01 44.64
N ALA A 318 -24.96 1.77 44.63
CA ALA A 318 -25.46 2.50 43.47
C ALA A 318 -24.82 3.89 43.37
#